data_AF-A0A1Z8Y9D2-F1
#
_entry.id   AF-A0A1Z8Y9D2-F1
#
_cell.length_a   1.000
_cell.length_b   1.000
_cell.length_c   1.000
_cell.angle_alpha   90.00
_cell.angle_beta   90.00
_cell.angle_gamma   90.00
#
_symmetry.space_group_name_H-M   'P 1'
#
loop_
_entity.id
_entity.type
_entity.pdbx_description
1 polymer ?
#
loop_
_entity_poly.entity_id
_entity_poly.type
_entity_poly.pdbx_seq_one_letter_code
_entity_poly.pdbx_strand_id
1 'polypeptide(L)'
;MFRKIFLLTPIPPILLICIGCNSFKKSSIQVVDTHVHVFDIHREDGIPWPSKDDSTLFQESMPENFIPLAKANGVRKVIVVQAGDRLTDNQWNLDITKKHEELFVGIVGNMPNIGTPEFRPMLIRLAKDPRYLGFRISGRPNNRKLFSGSIWEDLQLTND
;
A
#
# COMPACT_ATOMS: atom_id res chain seq x y z
N MET A 1 -64.98 55.33 9.06
CA MET A 1 -65.80 54.54 8.11
C MET A 1 -65.15 54.66 6.74
N PHE A 2 -64.50 53.61 6.25
CA PHE A 2 -64.38 53.20 4.84
C PHE A 2 -63.39 52.02 4.76
N ARG A 3 -63.95 50.85 4.44
CA ARG A 3 -63.26 49.59 4.13
C ARG A 3 -62.58 49.67 2.75
N LYS A 4 -61.59 48.78 2.53
CA LYS A 4 -61.12 48.13 1.27
C LYS A 4 -59.58 48.15 1.22
N ILE A 5 -58.81 47.15 0.77
CA ILE A 5 -59.01 45.89 0.03
C ILE A 5 -57.75 45.04 0.27
N PHE A 6 -57.89 43.72 0.45
CA PHE A 6 -56.79 42.76 0.36
C PHE A 6 -56.42 42.55 -1.12
N LEU A 7 -55.15 42.70 -1.47
CA LEU A 7 -54.59 42.18 -2.72
C LEU A 7 -53.44 41.23 -2.38
N LEU A 8 -53.66 39.96 -2.71
CA LEU A 8 -52.71 38.86 -2.64
C LEU A 8 -51.57 39.10 -3.63
N THR A 9 -50.33 39.03 -3.15
CA THR A 9 -49.14 38.93 -3.99
C THR A 9 -48.83 37.44 -4.29
N PRO A 10 -48.30 37.10 -5.48
CA PRO A 10 -47.95 35.73 -5.80
C PRO A 10 -46.61 35.35 -5.16
N ILE A 11 -46.53 34.14 -4.60
CA ILE A 11 -45.31 33.53 -4.05
C ILE A 11 -44.47 33.01 -5.24
N PRO A 12 -43.16 33.36 -5.35
CA PRO A 12 -42.32 32.79 -6.39
C PRO A 12 -41.97 31.32 -6.08
N PRO A 13 -41.69 30.49 -7.10
CA PRO A 13 -41.38 29.08 -6.90
C PRO A 13 -40.03 28.94 -6.18
N ILE A 14 -40.06 28.35 -4.99
CA ILE A 14 -38.85 27.98 -4.24
C ILE A 14 -38.20 26.83 -5.01
N LEU A 15 -37.06 27.12 -5.64
CA LEU A 15 -36.15 26.10 -6.16
C LEU A 15 -35.62 25.31 -4.97
N LEU A 16 -36.18 24.12 -4.75
CA LEU A 16 -35.72 23.18 -3.73
C LEU A 16 -34.41 22.56 -4.23
N ILE A 17 -33.30 23.23 -3.94
CA ILE A 17 -31.98 22.63 -4.06
C ILE A 17 -31.89 21.61 -2.91
N CYS A 18 -32.17 20.35 -3.22
CA CYS A 18 -31.81 19.24 -2.35
C CYS A 18 -30.28 19.16 -2.31
N ILE A 19 -29.67 19.98 -1.46
CA ILE A 19 -28.29 19.79 -1.01
C ILE A 19 -28.35 18.50 -0.19
N GLY A 20 -28.14 17.37 -0.86
CA GLY A 20 -27.87 16.12 -0.18
C GLY A 20 -26.68 16.34 0.72
N CYS A 21 -26.91 16.44 2.03
CA CYS A 21 -25.84 16.37 3.00
C CYS A 21 -25.24 14.97 2.93
N ASN A 22 -24.29 14.77 2.02
CA ASN A 22 -23.29 13.72 2.16
C ASN A 22 -22.36 14.14 3.30
N SER A 23 -22.89 14.13 4.53
CA SER A 23 -22.06 13.97 5.71
C SER A 23 -21.57 12.53 5.68
N PHE A 24 -20.55 12.27 4.87
CA PHE A 24 -19.62 11.20 5.16
C PHE A 24 -19.04 11.54 6.53
N LYS A 25 -19.66 11.02 7.60
CA LYS A 25 -19.03 11.03 8.92
C LYS A 25 -17.70 10.31 8.73
N LYS A 26 -16.62 11.11 8.70
CA LYS A 26 -15.26 10.60 8.68
C LYS A 26 -15.14 9.67 9.87
N SER A 27 -15.06 8.37 9.60
CA SER A 27 -14.87 7.37 10.65
C SER A 27 -13.68 7.80 11.50
N SER A 28 -13.85 7.79 12.83
CA SER A 28 -12.76 8.01 13.77
C SER A 28 -11.77 6.84 13.78
N ILE A 29 -12.16 5.70 13.19
CA ILE A 29 -11.31 4.52 13.05
C ILE A 29 -10.19 4.85 12.06
N GLN A 30 -8.96 4.70 12.52
CA GLN A 30 -7.79 4.79 11.66
C GLN A 30 -7.64 3.47 10.91
N VAL A 31 -7.83 3.51 9.58
CA VAL A 31 -7.67 2.33 8.72
C VAL A 31 -6.23 2.28 8.22
N VAL A 32 -5.61 1.11 8.38
CA VAL A 32 -4.30 0.79 7.81
C VAL A 32 -4.49 -0.32 6.79
N ASP A 33 -4.06 -0.10 5.55
CA ASP A 33 -3.96 -1.18 4.57
C ASP A 33 -2.62 -1.88 4.76
N THR A 34 -2.66 -3.13 5.21
CA THR A 34 -1.46 -3.85 5.60
C THR A 34 -0.83 -4.65 4.45
N HIS A 35 -1.42 -4.66 3.26
CA HIS A 35 -0.95 -5.50 2.16
C HIS A 35 -1.18 -4.83 0.81
N VAL A 36 -0.25 -3.99 0.41
CA VAL A 36 -0.20 -3.37 -0.92
C VAL A 36 1.07 -3.79 -1.65
N HIS A 37 0.98 -4.00 -2.96
CA HIS A 37 2.14 -4.26 -3.81
C HIS A 37 2.50 -3.01 -4.60
N VAL A 38 3.78 -2.60 -4.57
CA VAL A 38 4.30 -1.49 -5.38
C VAL A 38 5.36 -2.01 -6.32
N PHE A 39 5.23 -1.76 -7.62
CA PHE A 39 6.15 -2.18 -8.67
C PHE A 39 5.99 -1.35 -9.95
N ASP A 40 7.03 -1.32 -10.77
CA ASP A 40 7.09 -0.56 -12.02
C ASP A 40 7.54 -1.47 -13.18
N ILE A 41 6.66 -1.65 -14.17
CA ILE A 41 6.91 -2.47 -15.37
C ILE A 41 7.86 -1.79 -16.37
N HIS A 42 8.15 -0.50 -16.19
CA HIS A 42 8.98 0.32 -17.08
C HIS A 42 10.43 0.47 -16.61
N ARG A 43 10.83 -0.20 -15.52
CA ARG A 43 12.21 -0.20 -15.04
C ARG A 43 13.19 -0.63 -16.13
N GLU A 44 14.31 0.08 -16.24
CA GLU A 44 15.35 -0.20 -17.25
C GLU A 44 15.91 -1.64 -17.14
N ASP A 45 16.04 -2.14 -15.91
CA ASP A 45 16.46 -3.52 -15.62
C ASP A 45 15.32 -4.54 -15.72
N GLY A 46 14.13 -4.11 -16.12
CA GLY A 46 12.91 -4.90 -16.18
C GLY A 46 12.38 -5.33 -14.82
N ILE A 47 11.37 -6.19 -14.82
CA ILE A 47 10.86 -6.87 -13.62
C ILE A 47 10.62 -8.36 -13.92
N PRO A 48 10.91 -9.27 -12.97
CA PRO A 48 10.69 -10.71 -13.16
C PRO A 48 9.23 -11.13 -12.97
N TRP A 49 8.43 -10.27 -12.34
CA TRP A 49 7.00 -10.46 -12.06
C TRP A 49 6.36 -9.07 -11.97
N PRO A 50 5.12 -8.86 -12.45
CA PRO A 50 4.24 -9.84 -13.10
C PRO A 50 4.70 -10.26 -14.51
N SER A 51 4.13 -11.35 -15.04
CA SER A 51 4.39 -11.81 -16.40
C SER A 51 3.89 -10.79 -17.43
N LYS A 52 4.63 -10.60 -18.53
CA LYS A 52 4.21 -9.73 -19.65
C LYS A 52 2.90 -10.15 -20.30
N ASP A 53 2.56 -11.44 -20.21
CA ASP A 53 1.34 -12.00 -20.78
C ASP A 53 0.13 -11.87 -19.84
N ASP A 54 0.33 -11.39 -18.61
CA ASP A 54 -0.76 -11.15 -17.65
C ASP A 54 -1.39 -9.78 -17.90
N SER A 55 -2.45 -9.74 -18.71
CA SER A 55 -3.14 -8.49 -19.06
C SER A 55 -3.80 -7.77 -17.87
N THR A 56 -3.94 -8.43 -16.72
CA THR A 56 -4.55 -7.83 -15.52
C THR A 56 -3.49 -7.22 -14.61
N LEU A 57 -2.38 -7.91 -14.40
CA LEU A 57 -1.33 -7.49 -13.47
C LEU A 57 -0.19 -6.73 -14.14
N PHE A 58 0.04 -6.91 -15.45
CA PHE A 58 1.12 -6.25 -16.18
C PHE A 58 0.81 -4.77 -16.49
N GLN A 59 0.65 -4.01 -15.42
CA GLN A 59 0.47 -2.56 -15.39
C GLN A 59 1.30 -2.00 -14.23
N GLU A 60 1.70 -0.74 -14.31
CA GLU A 60 2.41 -0.10 -13.20
C GLU A 60 1.54 -0.02 -11.95
N SER A 61 2.19 -0.15 -10.79
CA SER A 61 1.55 -0.06 -9.48
C SER A 61 2.42 0.82 -8.59
N MET A 62 2.33 2.13 -8.81
CA MET A 62 3.19 3.14 -8.20
C MET A 62 2.50 3.86 -7.04
N PRO A 63 3.24 4.46 -6.09
CA PRO A 63 2.67 5.20 -4.97
C PRO A 63 1.59 6.21 -5.39
N GLU A 64 1.79 6.87 -6.53
CA GLU A 64 0.89 7.85 -7.13
C GLU A 64 -0.48 7.26 -7.52
N ASN A 65 -0.53 5.98 -7.87
CA ASN A 65 -1.80 5.29 -8.14
C ASN A 65 -2.57 5.00 -6.84
N PHE A 66 -1.88 4.74 -5.73
CA PHE A 66 -2.48 4.37 -4.44
C PHE A 66 -2.94 5.56 -3.61
N ILE A 67 -2.21 6.67 -3.61
CA ILE A 67 -2.55 7.87 -2.81
C ILE A 67 -4.00 8.34 -2.98
N PRO A 68 -4.52 8.55 -4.21
CA PRO A 68 -5.91 8.97 -4.38
C PRO A 68 -6.92 7.92 -3.90
N LEU A 69 -6.63 6.63 -4.10
CA LEU A 69 -7.48 5.53 -3.64
C LEU A 69 -7.52 5.43 -2.12
N ALA A 70 -6.36 5.53 -1.46
CA ALA A 70 -6.26 5.53 -0.01
C ALA A 70 -7.09 6.66 0.60
N LYS A 71 -6.97 7.88 0.04
CA LYS A 71 -7.73 9.06 0.47
C LYS A 71 -9.24 8.86 0.29
N ALA A 72 -9.68 8.35 -0.86
CA ALA A 72 -11.09 8.13 -1.15
C ALA A 72 -11.74 7.10 -0.21
N ASN A 73 -10.97 6.09 0.22
CA ASN A 73 -11.43 5.02 1.09
C ASN A 73 -11.14 5.24 2.59
N GLY A 74 -10.57 6.39 2.96
CA GLY A 74 -10.24 6.70 4.35
C GLY A 74 -9.07 5.90 4.92
N VAL A 75 -8.26 5.25 4.08
CA VAL A 75 -7.00 4.60 4.47
C VAL A 75 -6.00 5.68 4.86
N ARG A 76 -5.46 5.56 6.07
CA ARG A 76 -4.53 6.54 6.64
C ARG A 76 -3.09 6.18 6.46
N LYS A 77 -2.79 4.89 6.44
CA LYS A 77 -1.44 4.32 6.40
C LYS A 77 -1.46 3.06 5.55
N VAL A 78 -0.34 2.78 4.90
CA VAL A 78 -0.14 1.65 3.98
C VAL A 78 1.15 0.93 4.35
N ILE A 79 1.10 -0.40 4.33
CA ILE A 79 2.26 -1.27 4.38
C ILE A 79 2.42 -1.93 3.01
N VAL A 80 3.58 -1.73 2.39
CA VAL A 80 3.93 -2.40 1.15
C VAL A 80 4.47 -3.78 1.48
N VAL A 81 3.96 -4.80 0.81
CA VAL A 81 4.55 -6.14 0.78
C VAL A 81 5.26 -6.27 -0.57
N GLN A 82 6.55 -6.58 -0.55
CA GLN A 82 7.33 -6.74 -1.77
C GLN A 82 6.69 -7.88 -2.61
N ALA A 83 6.55 -7.69 -3.92
CA ALA A 83 5.71 -8.54 -4.77
C ALA A 83 6.41 -9.75 -5.45
N GLY A 84 7.68 -9.63 -5.86
CA GLY A 84 8.41 -10.66 -6.62
C GLY A 84 9.67 -11.22 -5.92
N ASP A 85 10.41 -12.15 -6.52
CA ASP A 85 11.55 -12.77 -5.80
C ASP A 85 12.90 -12.02 -5.96
N ARG A 86 12.93 -10.89 -6.69
CA ARG A 86 14.17 -10.13 -6.89
C ARG A 86 14.56 -9.37 -5.62
N LEU A 87 15.70 -9.75 -5.06
CA LEU A 87 16.23 -9.20 -3.81
C LEU A 87 16.43 -7.67 -3.84
N THR A 88 16.90 -7.10 -4.96
CA THR A 88 17.13 -5.66 -5.07
C THR A 88 15.85 -4.83 -4.95
N ASP A 89 14.68 -5.43 -5.18
CA ASP A 89 13.40 -4.73 -5.12
C ASP A 89 12.97 -4.37 -3.69
N ASN A 90 13.54 -5.06 -2.68
CA ASN A 90 13.35 -4.67 -1.27
C ASN A 90 13.84 -3.23 -1.02
N GLN A 91 15.04 -2.89 -1.50
CA GLN A 91 15.58 -1.54 -1.36
C GLN A 91 14.82 -0.55 -2.24
N TRP A 92 14.47 -0.96 -3.47
CA TRP A 92 13.68 -0.12 -4.36
C TRP A 92 12.33 0.28 -3.75
N ASN A 93 11.63 -0.64 -3.07
CA ASN A 93 10.38 -0.30 -2.38
C ASN A 93 10.58 0.72 -1.24
N LEU A 94 11.69 0.64 -0.48
CA LEU A 94 12.04 1.66 0.52
C LEU A 94 12.30 3.02 -0.13
N ASP A 95 13.03 3.04 -1.24
CA ASP A 95 13.45 4.26 -1.92
C ASP A 95 12.27 4.98 -2.59
N ILE A 96 11.43 4.24 -3.32
CA ILE A 96 10.30 4.82 -4.07
C ILE A 96 9.22 5.37 -3.15
N THR A 97 9.01 4.75 -1.99
CA THR A 97 8.00 5.18 -1.01
C THR A 97 8.48 6.30 -0.10
N LYS A 98 9.78 6.64 -0.12
CA LYS A 98 10.39 7.61 0.81
C LYS A 98 9.77 9.01 0.72
N LYS A 99 9.40 9.44 -0.48
CA LYS A 99 8.74 10.74 -0.70
C LYS A 99 7.31 10.80 -0.13
N HIS A 100 6.76 9.64 0.27
CA HIS A 100 5.38 9.48 0.70
C HIS A 100 5.30 8.74 2.05
N GLU A 101 6.31 8.87 2.91
CA GLU A 101 6.39 8.19 4.22
C GLU A 101 5.23 8.51 5.17
N GLU A 102 4.51 9.61 4.92
CA GLU A 102 3.26 9.93 5.63
C GLU A 102 2.13 8.93 5.34
N LEU A 103 2.10 8.32 4.16
CA LEU A 103 1.15 7.26 3.82
C LEU A 103 1.80 5.88 3.92
N PHE A 104 2.97 5.70 3.32
CA PHE A 104 3.68 4.42 3.26
C PHE A 104 4.64 4.29 4.44
N VAL A 105 4.15 3.69 5.53
CA VAL A 105 4.87 3.63 6.81
C VAL A 105 5.62 2.33 7.04
N GLY A 106 5.43 1.35 6.17
CA GLY A 106 6.03 0.03 6.35
C GLY A 106 6.29 -0.68 5.05
N ILE A 107 7.38 -1.43 5.02
CA ILE A 107 7.75 -2.37 3.97
C ILE A 107 7.97 -3.73 4.63
N VAL A 108 7.25 -4.74 4.16
CA VAL A 108 7.54 -6.15 4.37
C VAL A 108 8.27 -6.63 3.12
N GLY A 109 9.56 -6.90 3.27
CA GLY A 109 10.38 -7.40 2.18
C GLY A 109 10.03 -8.83 1.76
N ASN A 110 10.70 -9.33 0.73
CA ASN A 110 10.69 -10.74 0.37
C ASN A 110 12.13 -11.25 0.31
N MET A 111 12.41 -12.31 1.06
CA MET A 111 13.74 -12.85 1.29
C MET A 111 13.80 -14.35 0.95
N PRO A 112 13.73 -14.72 -0.34
CA PRO A 112 13.82 -16.12 -0.77
C PRO A 112 15.19 -16.75 -0.48
N ASN A 113 16.21 -15.95 -0.17
CA ASN A 113 17.57 -16.37 0.17
C ASN A 113 17.77 -16.73 1.65
N ILE A 114 16.72 -16.80 2.48
CA ILE A 114 16.87 -17.27 3.87
C ILE A 114 17.58 -18.63 3.95
N GLY A 115 18.43 -18.80 4.96
CA GLY A 115 19.28 -19.98 5.15
C GLY A 115 20.53 -20.00 4.26
N THR A 116 20.86 -18.90 3.58
CA THR A 116 22.12 -18.74 2.82
C THR A 116 23.02 -17.66 3.44
N PRO A 117 24.35 -17.67 3.14
CA PRO A 117 25.27 -16.66 3.68
C PRO A 117 24.90 -15.21 3.36
N GLU A 118 24.16 -14.98 2.26
CA GLU A 118 23.77 -13.66 1.79
C GLU A 118 22.55 -13.08 2.55
N PHE A 119 21.81 -13.90 3.31
CA PHE A 119 20.60 -13.45 4.01
C PHE A 119 20.89 -12.41 5.08
N ARG A 120 21.74 -12.75 6.06
CA ARG A 120 21.98 -11.89 7.24
C ARG A 120 22.53 -10.50 6.89
N PRO A 121 23.55 -10.38 6.03
CA PRO A 121 24.07 -9.06 5.65
C PRO A 121 22.99 -8.20 4.98
N MET A 122 22.12 -8.82 4.19
CA MET A 122 21.04 -8.12 3.52
C MET A 122 19.94 -7.67 4.49
N LEU A 123 19.51 -8.54 5.41
CA LEU A 123 18.55 -8.20 6.46
C LEU A 123 19.07 -7.02 7.31
N ILE A 124 20.31 -7.10 7.80
CA ILE A 124 20.94 -6.03 8.58
C ILE A 124 20.98 -4.72 7.79
N ARG A 125 21.27 -4.77 6.49
CA ARG A 125 21.29 -3.58 5.64
C ARG A 125 19.90 -2.94 5.51
N LEU A 126 18.88 -3.75 5.23
CA LEU A 126 17.50 -3.25 5.04
C LEU A 126 16.91 -2.72 6.35
N ALA A 127 17.17 -3.39 7.47
CA ALA A 127 16.72 -3.01 8.80
C ALA A 127 17.30 -1.67 9.31
N LYS A 128 18.28 -1.08 8.62
CA LYS A 128 18.74 0.29 8.91
C LYS A 128 17.68 1.34 8.61
N ASP A 129 16.77 1.06 7.68
CA ASP A 129 15.60 1.90 7.46
C ASP A 129 14.47 1.45 8.41
N PRO A 130 13.98 2.31 9.32
CA PRO A 130 12.96 1.93 10.29
C PRO A 130 11.62 1.55 9.65
N ARG A 131 11.40 1.88 8.37
CA ARG A 131 10.21 1.45 7.62
C ARG A 131 10.31 -0.01 7.18
N TYR A 132 11.47 -0.65 7.24
CA TYR A 132 11.59 -2.08 6.95
C TYR A 132 11.12 -2.90 8.15
N LEU A 133 9.85 -3.32 8.11
CA LEU A 133 9.15 -3.93 9.25
C LEU A 133 9.37 -5.44 9.37
N GLY A 134 9.99 -6.06 8.37
CA GLY A 134 10.23 -7.50 8.32
C GLY A 134 10.25 -8.01 6.89
N PHE A 135 10.08 -9.32 6.75
CA PHE A 135 10.07 -9.98 5.45
C PHE A 135 9.07 -11.14 5.42
N ARG A 136 8.59 -11.45 4.21
CA ARG A 136 7.93 -12.72 3.90
C ARG A 136 8.95 -13.68 3.28
N ILE A 137 8.64 -14.96 3.39
CA ILE A 137 9.32 -16.03 2.68
C ILE A 137 8.38 -16.42 1.54
N SER A 138 8.61 -15.91 0.33
CA SER A 138 7.86 -16.37 -0.85
C SER A 138 8.68 -17.24 -1.77
N GLY A 139 7.96 -17.90 -2.68
CA GLY A 139 8.50 -18.98 -3.50
C GLY A 139 8.52 -20.27 -2.70
N ARG A 140 7.83 -21.29 -3.21
CA ARG A 140 8.10 -22.69 -2.83
C ARG A 140 9.60 -22.85 -3.09
N PRO A 141 10.45 -22.92 -2.07
CA PRO A 141 11.88 -22.91 -2.33
C PRO A 141 12.15 -24.15 -3.18
N ASN A 142 12.71 -23.96 -4.37
CA ASN A 142 13.07 -25.03 -5.31
C ASN A 142 13.72 -26.20 -4.56
N ASN A 143 12.91 -27.17 -4.15
CA ASN A 143 13.30 -28.32 -3.35
C ASN A 143 14.04 -28.04 -2.02
N ARG A 144 13.95 -26.86 -1.39
CA ARG A 144 14.52 -26.67 -0.03
C ARG A 144 13.49 -27.02 1.03
N LYS A 145 13.88 -27.78 2.04
CA LYS A 145 13.04 -27.94 3.23
C LYS A 145 12.93 -26.56 3.89
N LEU A 146 11.72 -26.01 3.93
CA LEU A 146 11.38 -24.71 4.54
C LEU A 146 11.86 -24.57 5.99
N PHE A 147 12.21 -25.69 6.64
CA PHE A 147 12.61 -25.78 8.04
C PHE A 147 13.95 -26.51 8.21
N SER A 148 14.95 -26.19 7.37
CA SER A 148 16.33 -26.64 7.60
C SER A 148 16.96 -25.92 8.80
N GLY A 149 18.01 -26.51 9.38
CA GLY A 149 18.75 -25.90 10.50
C GLY A 149 19.21 -24.47 10.21
N SER A 150 19.74 -24.20 9.02
CA SER A 150 20.18 -22.86 8.61
C SER A 150 19.03 -21.84 8.55
N ILE A 151 17.82 -22.25 8.15
CA ILE A 151 16.67 -21.36 8.16
C ILE A 151 16.24 -21.06 9.59
N TRP A 152 16.25 -22.06 10.48
CA TRP A 152 15.96 -21.84 11.90
C TRP A 152 16.94 -20.89 12.57
N GLU A 153 18.24 -21.02 12.29
CA GLU A 153 19.25 -20.09 12.78
C GLU A 153 19.02 -18.65 12.31
N ASP A 154 18.59 -18.47 11.06
CA ASP A 154 18.26 -17.15 10.52
C ASP A 154 16.97 -16.58 11.11
N LEU A 155 15.95 -17.41 11.38
CA LEU A 155 14.71 -16.99 12.03
C LEU A 155 14.91 -16.56 13.48
N GLN A 156 15.94 -17.06 14.17
CA GLN A 156 16.26 -16.59 15.52
C GLN A 156 16.65 -15.11 15.55
N LEU A 157 17.11 -14.54 14.43
CA LEU A 157 17.41 -13.11 14.31
C LEU A 157 16.16 -12.22 14.35
N THR A 158 14.96 -12.79 14.24
CA THR A 158 13.70 -12.03 14.24
C THR A 158 12.92 -12.17 15.55
N ASN A 159 13.55 -12.70 16.61
CA ASN A 159 12.89 -13.07 17.87
C ASN A 159 13.07 -12.01 18.99
N ASP A 160 13.62 -10.84 18.66
CA ASP A 160 13.90 -9.76 19.61
C ASP A 160 12.70 -8.82 19.81
#